data_AF-E7QWN4-F1
#
_entry.id   AF-E7QWN4-F1
#
_cell.length_a   1.000
_cell.length_b   1.000
_cell.length_c   1.000
_cell.angle_alpha   90.00
_cell.angle_beta   90.00
_cell.angle_gamma   90.00
#
_symmetry.space_group_name_H-M   'P 1'
#
loop_
_entity.id
_entity.type
_entity.pdbx_description
1 polymer ?
#
loop_
_entity_poly.entity_id
_entity_poly.type
_entity_poly.pdbx_seq_one_letter_code
_entity_poly.pdbx_strand_id
1 'polypeptide(L)'
;MNLYDRGYEKPIVISGFLHDLIEDTDVTAAEIRSEFGDDVGNIVAATSFDESIDDYLEQHYDIYERCFELGRPAVVVKAVDILDNSDYYHLGGSEELRKNLIEKMDYFIGHSEPYIGDEDVYQELKNKFPIVKERLEIKPDS
;
A
#
# COMPACT_ATOMS: atom_id res chain seq x y z
N MET A 1 -5.37 -5.57 -8.23
CA MET A 1 -5.58 -6.41 -7.03
C MET A 1 -5.94 -7.84 -7.40
N ASN A 2 -5.06 -8.81 -7.11
CA ASN A 2 -5.34 -10.24 -7.28
C ASN A 2 -5.01 -11.02 -5.99
N LEU A 3 -5.62 -10.64 -4.86
CA LEU A 3 -5.41 -11.33 -3.59
C LEU A 3 -6.09 -12.71 -3.56
N TYR A 4 -7.26 -12.82 -4.19
CA TYR A 4 -8.04 -14.06 -4.21
C TYR A 4 -7.36 -15.19 -5.01
N ASP A 5 -6.89 -14.93 -6.24
CA ASP A 5 -6.28 -15.99 -7.06
C ASP A 5 -4.89 -16.40 -6.53
N ARG A 6 -4.26 -15.55 -5.71
CA ARG A 6 -3.03 -15.86 -4.97
C ARG A 6 -3.26 -16.74 -3.74
N GLY A 7 -4.53 -17.02 -3.39
CA GLY A 7 -4.88 -17.89 -2.28
C GLY A 7 -4.74 -17.25 -0.90
N TYR A 8 -4.74 -15.92 -0.80
CA TYR A 8 -4.72 -15.23 0.48
C TYR A 8 -5.98 -15.49 1.30
N GLU A 9 -5.84 -15.37 2.61
CA GLU A 9 -6.91 -15.58 3.56
C GLU A 9 -8.05 -14.58 3.36
N LYS A 10 -9.30 -15.03 3.60
CA LYS A 10 -10.51 -14.23 3.39
C LYS A 10 -10.44 -12.81 4.00
N PRO A 11 -9.93 -12.60 5.24
CA PRO A 11 -9.79 -11.26 5.79
C PRO A 11 -8.90 -10.34 4.94
N ILE A 12 -7.74 -10.83 4.47
CA ILE A 12 -6.82 -10.06 3.61
C ILE A 12 -7.50 -9.70 2.29
N VAL A 13 -8.18 -10.67 1.66
CA VAL A 13 -8.88 -10.45 0.39
C VAL A 13 -9.96 -9.37 0.55
N ILE A 14 -10.78 -9.46 1.61
CA ILE A 14 -11.82 -8.46 1.89
C ILE A 14 -11.18 -7.10 2.16
N SER A 15 -10.16 -7.03 3.02
CA SER A 15 -9.50 -5.76 3.34
C SER A 15 -8.88 -5.09 2.12
N GLY A 16 -8.36 -5.85 1.16
CA GLY A 16 -7.94 -5.28 -0.13
C GLY A 16 -9.06 -4.53 -0.85
N PHE A 17 -10.27 -5.10 -0.90
CA PHE A 17 -11.43 -4.39 -1.49
C PHE A 17 -11.88 -3.16 -0.70
N LEU A 18 -11.63 -3.11 0.61
CA LEU A 18 -12.13 -2.07 1.50
C LEU A 18 -11.07 -1.03 1.90
N HIS A 19 -9.82 -1.17 1.44
CA HIS A 19 -8.67 -0.44 2.00
C HIS A 19 -8.81 1.08 1.97
N ASP A 20 -9.47 1.64 0.95
CA ASP A 20 -9.68 3.09 0.80
C ASP A 20 -11.00 3.59 1.39
N LEU A 21 -11.87 2.72 1.94
CA LEU A 21 -13.21 3.18 2.35
C LEU A 21 -13.19 4.22 3.47
N ILE A 22 -12.25 4.11 4.41
CA ILE A 22 -12.10 5.08 5.49
C ILE A 22 -11.61 6.43 4.94
N GLU A 23 -10.83 6.40 3.86
CA GLU A 23 -10.23 7.58 3.25
C GLU A 23 -11.20 8.33 2.32
N ASP A 24 -11.96 7.58 1.52
CA ASP A 24 -12.75 8.13 0.41
C ASP A 24 -14.23 8.31 0.75
N THR A 25 -14.67 7.86 1.93
CA THR A 25 -16.09 7.88 2.32
C THR A 25 -16.28 8.16 3.81
N ASP A 26 -17.54 8.34 4.25
CA ASP A 26 -17.87 8.52 5.67
C ASP A 26 -17.84 7.20 6.49
N VAL A 27 -17.40 6.08 5.89
CA VAL A 27 -17.34 4.78 6.56
C VAL A 27 -16.25 4.77 7.62
N THR A 28 -16.60 4.27 8.81
CA THR A 28 -15.68 4.19 9.95
C THR A 28 -15.11 2.78 10.13
N ALA A 29 -13.94 2.68 10.78
CA ALA A 29 -13.38 1.39 11.19
C ALA A 29 -14.35 0.58 12.08
N ALA A 30 -15.18 1.25 12.89
CA ALA A 30 -16.17 0.59 13.74
C ALA A 30 -17.29 -0.08 12.92
N GLU A 31 -17.76 0.57 11.86
CA GLU A 31 -18.73 -0.02 10.93
C GLU A 31 -18.15 -1.21 10.18
N ILE A 32 -16.89 -1.11 9.72
CA ILE A 32 -16.20 -2.24 9.07
C ILE A 32 -16.08 -3.43 10.02
N ARG A 33 -15.74 -3.21 11.30
CA ARG A 33 -15.70 -4.29 12.31
C ARG A 33 -17.06 -4.94 12.53
N SER A 34 -18.13 -4.13 12.59
CA SER A 34 -19.49 -4.62 12.78
C SER A 34 -19.93 -5.53 11.63
N GLU A 35 -19.60 -5.17 10.39
CA GLU A 35 -20.06 -5.89 9.19
C GLU A 35 -19.14 -7.04 8.77
N PHE A 36 -17.81 -6.87 8.92
CA PHE A 36 -16.81 -7.79 8.37
C PHE A 36 -15.92 -8.45 9.43
N GLY A 37 -16.03 -8.06 10.69
CA GLY A 37 -15.27 -8.60 11.82
C GLY A 37 -13.97 -7.85 12.13
N ASP A 38 -13.40 -8.15 13.29
CA ASP A 38 -12.24 -7.43 13.83
C ASP A 38 -10.98 -7.55 12.98
N ASP A 39 -10.72 -8.71 12.39
CA ASP A 39 -9.54 -8.90 11.53
C ASP A 39 -9.57 -7.93 10.34
N VAL A 40 -10.71 -7.84 9.64
CA VAL A 40 -10.87 -6.94 8.50
C VAL A 40 -10.76 -5.48 8.94
N GLY A 41 -11.45 -5.11 10.02
CA GLY A 41 -11.42 -3.75 10.54
C GLY A 41 -10.04 -3.31 11.03
N ASN A 42 -9.26 -4.22 11.64
CA ASN A 42 -7.87 -3.95 12.03
C ASN A 42 -6.98 -3.71 10.81
N ILE A 43 -7.09 -4.55 9.78
CA ILE A 43 -6.27 -4.43 8.57
C ILE A 43 -6.60 -3.13 7.84
N VAL A 44 -7.88 -2.84 7.58
CA VAL A 44 -8.28 -1.62 6.86
C VAL A 44 -7.86 -0.37 7.63
N ALA A 45 -8.06 -0.35 8.95
CA ALA A 45 -7.61 0.77 9.78
C ALA A 45 -6.08 0.95 9.69
N ALA A 46 -5.29 -0.11 9.74
CA ALA A 46 -3.84 -0.04 9.63
C ALA A 46 -3.36 0.43 8.24
N THR A 47 -4.14 0.19 7.18
CA THR A 47 -3.78 0.58 5.81
C THR A 47 -4.31 1.93 5.35
N SER A 48 -5.13 2.60 6.18
CA SER A 48 -5.74 3.91 5.89
C SER A 48 -4.89 5.07 6.41
N PHE A 49 -4.86 6.23 5.76
CA PHE A 49 -4.12 7.41 6.21
C PHE A 49 -4.75 8.12 7.44
N ASP A 50 -3.91 8.86 8.16
CA ASP A 50 -4.35 9.82 9.19
C ASP A 50 -4.44 11.22 8.55
N GLU A 51 -5.65 11.80 8.50
CA GLU A 51 -5.91 13.10 7.89
C GLU A 51 -5.27 14.28 8.64
N SER A 52 -4.79 14.05 9.87
CA SER A 52 -4.10 15.07 10.67
C SER A 52 -2.62 15.23 10.33
N ILE A 53 -2.06 14.35 9.49
CA ILE A 53 -0.67 14.41 9.02
C ILE A 53 -0.63 15.12 7.65
N ASP A 54 -0.11 16.34 7.62
CA ASP A 54 -0.08 17.18 6.41
C ASP A 54 1.05 16.79 5.42
N ASP A 55 2.17 16.26 5.91
CA ASP A 55 3.30 15.88 5.05
C ASP A 55 3.04 14.54 4.35
N TYR A 56 3.17 14.53 3.03
CA TYR A 56 2.86 13.38 2.18
C TYR A 56 3.68 12.13 2.52
N LEU A 57 4.98 12.29 2.80
CA LEU A 57 5.85 11.15 3.10
C LEU A 57 5.63 10.68 4.53
N GLU A 58 5.52 11.60 5.48
CA GLU A 58 5.23 11.26 6.88
C GLU A 58 3.91 10.51 7.01
N GLN A 59 2.87 10.93 6.29
CA GLN A 59 1.57 10.24 6.29
C GLN A 59 1.68 8.80 5.76
N HIS A 60 2.44 8.57 4.69
CA HIS A 60 2.66 7.22 4.19
C HIS A 60 3.55 6.37 5.11
N TYR A 61 4.56 6.96 5.74
CA TYR A 61 5.39 6.25 6.71
C TYR A 61 4.60 5.85 7.95
N ASP A 62 3.68 6.70 8.45
CA ASP A 62 2.76 6.33 9.51
C ASP A 62 1.92 5.09 9.15
N ILE A 63 1.34 5.05 7.95
CA ILE A 63 0.59 3.88 7.46
C ILE A 63 1.49 2.64 7.46
N TYR A 64 2.72 2.76 6.97
CA TYR A 64 3.64 1.62 6.89
C TYR A 64 4.02 1.11 8.27
N GLU A 65 4.33 1.98 9.22
CA GLU A 65 4.62 1.60 10.60
C GLU A 65 3.44 0.86 11.22
N ARG A 66 2.20 1.37 11.07
CA ARG A 66 1.00 0.67 11.55
C ARG A 66 0.78 -0.69 10.86
N CYS A 67 1.08 -0.78 9.56
CA CYS A 67 1.05 -2.06 8.83
C CYS A 67 2.08 -3.04 9.40
N PHE A 68 3.30 -2.59 9.68
CA PHE A 68 4.38 -3.39 10.26
C PHE A 68 4.05 -3.84 11.68
N GLU A 69 3.48 -2.96 12.51
CA GLU A 69 3.01 -3.27 13.86
C GLU A 69 1.90 -4.34 13.87
N LEU A 70 0.94 -4.25 12.93
CA LEU A 70 -0.09 -5.28 12.78
C LEU A 70 0.47 -6.59 12.20
N GLY A 71 1.46 -6.47 11.31
CA GLY A 71 2.19 -7.56 10.70
C GLY A 71 1.64 -7.99 9.34
N ARG A 72 1.96 -9.24 8.97
CA ARG A 72 1.78 -9.81 7.62
C ARG A 72 0.47 -9.42 6.92
N PRO A 73 -0.73 -9.52 7.53
CA PRO A 73 -1.98 -9.23 6.81
C PRO A 73 -2.08 -7.80 6.24
N ALA A 74 -1.67 -6.78 7.00
CA ALA A 74 -1.69 -5.39 6.52
C ALA A 74 -0.55 -5.11 5.54
N VAL A 75 0.63 -5.70 5.77
CA VAL A 75 1.76 -5.57 4.85
C VAL A 75 1.43 -6.15 3.48
N VAL A 76 0.72 -7.29 3.40
CA VAL A 76 0.25 -7.85 2.12
C VAL A 76 -0.71 -6.89 1.40
N VAL A 77 -1.72 -6.35 2.10
CA VAL A 77 -2.67 -5.41 1.48
C VAL A 77 -1.95 -4.18 0.95
N LYS A 78 -1.07 -3.57 1.75
CA LYS A 78 -0.31 -2.39 1.34
C LYS A 78 0.69 -2.69 0.22
N ALA A 79 1.28 -3.88 0.20
CA ALA A 79 2.16 -4.31 -0.89
C ALA A 79 1.43 -4.38 -2.24
N VAL A 80 0.22 -4.93 -2.26
CA VAL A 80 -0.59 -5.01 -3.49
C VAL A 80 -1.10 -3.63 -3.91
N ASP A 81 -1.52 -2.79 -2.96
CA ASP A 81 -1.86 -1.38 -3.20
C ASP A 81 -0.69 -0.64 -3.89
N ILE A 82 0.52 -0.72 -3.32
CA ILE A 82 1.73 -0.11 -3.92
C ILE A 82 2.02 -0.70 -5.31
N LEU A 83 1.90 -2.02 -5.49
CA LEU A 83 2.09 -2.64 -6.79
C LEU A 83 1.12 -2.08 -7.83
N ASP A 84 -0.17 -2.04 -7.53
CA ASP A 84 -1.20 -1.54 -8.45
C ASP A 84 -0.97 -0.05 -8.76
N ASN A 85 -0.71 0.77 -7.73
CA ASN A 85 -0.50 2.21 -7.86
C ASN A 85 0.79 2.58 -8.61
N SER A 86 1.86 1.78 -8.44
CA SER A 86 3.17 2.06 -9.05
C SER A 86 3.17 2.06 -10.58
N ASP A 87 2.19 1.44 -11.24
CA ASP A 87 2.03 1.53 -12.70
C ASP A 87 1.71 2.95 -13.16
N TYR A 88 1.08 3.75 -12.31
CA TYR A 88 0.59 5.09 -12.63
C TYR A 88 1.47 6.22 -12.09
N TYR A 89 2.54 5.92 -11.35
CA TYR A 89 3.40 6.96 -10.77
C TYR A 89 3.92 7.98 -11.79
N HIS A 90 4.14 7.56 -13.04
CA HIS A 90 4.59 8.43 -14.13
C HIS A 90 3.59 9.55 -14.49
N LEU A 91 2.32 9.39 -14.12
CA LEU A 91 1.27 10.40 -14.28
C LEU A 91 1.27 11.45 -13.15
N GLY A 92 2.14 11.30 -12.14
CA GLY A 92 2.27 12.27 -11.05
C GLY A 92 2.56 13.69 -11.56
N GLY A 93 1.73 14.65 -11.15
CA GLY A 93 1.67 16.00 -11.72
C GLY A 93 2.90 16.89 -11.45
N SER A 94 3.84 16.48 -10.60
CA SER A 94 5.07 17.21 -10.31
C SER A 94 6.28 16.28 -10.19
N GLU A 95 7.48 16.83 -10.37
CA GLU A 95 8.74 16.12 -10.12
C GLU A 95 8.90 15.74 -8.64
N GLU A 96 8.49 16.63 -7.73
CA GLU A 96 8.47 16.39 -6.29
C GLU A 96 7.59 15.19 -5.91
N LEU A 97 6.35 15.14 -6.42
CA LEU A 97 5.45 14.02 -6.16
C LEU A 97 6.06 12.70 -6.67
N ARG A 98 6.62 12.70 -7.87
CA ARG A 98 7.27 11.51 -8.45
C ARG A 98 8.47 11.04 -7.63
N LYS A 99 9.25 11.96 -7.07
CA LYS A 99 10.32 11.64 -6.13
C LYS A 99 9.76 11.00 -4.84
N ASN A 100 8.74 11.60 -4.24
CA ASN A 100 8.11 11.07 -3.03
C ASN A 100 7.50 9.68 -3.26
N LEU A 101 6.91 9.43 -4.44
CA LEU A 101 6.37 8.12 -4.82
C LEU A 101 7.45 7.03 -4.89
N ILE A 102 8.65 7.35 -5.38
CA ILE A 102 9.79 6.42 -5.34
C ILE A 102 10.30 6.23 -3.93
N GLU A 103 10.44 7.30 -3.18
CA GLU A 103 10.98 7.26 -1.82
C GLU A 103 10.10 6.39 -0.91
N LYS A 104 8.78 6.58 -0.95
CA LYS A 104 7.85 5.74 -0.17
C LYS A 104 7.86 4.28 -0.60
N MET A 105 8.02 3.99 -1.89
CA MET A 105 8.06 2.62 -2.39
C MET A 105 9.36 1.90 -1.96
N ASP A 106 10.50 2.59 -2.06
CA ASP A 106 11.81 2.08 -1.61
C ASP A 106 11.79 1.78 -0.10
N TYR A 107 11.26 2.73 0.68
CA TYR A 107 11.11 2.56 2.13
C TYR A 107 10.28 1.33 2.46
N PHE A 108 9.11 1.17 1.85
CA PHE A 108 8.25 0.02 2.11
C PHE A 108 8.94 -1.31 1.77
N ILE A 109 9.64 -1.39 0.62
CA ILE A 109 10.37 -2.60 0.21
C ILE A 109 11.49 -2.94 1.19
N GLY A 110 12.23 -1.92 1.68
CA GLY A 110 13.32 -2.10 2.62
C GLY A 110 12.90 -2.63 4.00
N HIS A 111 11.64 -2.39 4.40
CA HIS A 111 11.14 -2.73 5.74
C HIS A 111 10.10 -3.87 5.74
N SER A 112 9.56 -4.27 4.58
CA SER A 112 8.53 -5.31 4.47
C SER A 112 9.09 -6.75 4.40
N GLU A 113 10.39 -6.94 4.16
CA GLU A 113 11.03 -8.27 4.07
C GLU A 113 10.73 -9.19 5.26
N PRO A 114 10.79 -8.73 6.53
CA PRO A 114 10.51 -9.60 7.68
C PRO A 114 9.08 -10.18 7.73
N TYR A 115 8.15 -9.57 6.99
CA TYR A 115 6.73 -9.92 7.03
C TYR A 115 6.29 -10.75 5.82
N ILE A 116 6.83 -10.43 4.63
CA ILE A 116 6.39 -10.99 3.34
C ILE A 116 7.55 -11.43 2.44
N GLY A 117 8.79 -11.51 2.96
CA GLY A 117 10.00 -11.75 2.15
C GLY A 117 9.97 -13.01 1.27
N ASP A 118 9.33 -14.06 1.76
CA ASP A 118 9.18 -15.35 1.06
C ASP A 118 7.94 -15.40 0.13
N GLU A 119 7.18 -14.31 0.02
CA GLU A 119 5.96 -14.25 -0.78
C GLU A 119 6.19 -13.65 -2.17
N ASP A 120 5.41 -14.14 -3.14
CA ASP A 120 5.46 -13.67 -4.52
C ASP A 120 5.25 -12.15 -4.64
N VAL A 121 4.37 -11.58 -3.80
CA VAL A 121 4.08 -10.13 -3.79
C VAL A 121 5.32 -9.29 -3.46
N TYR A 122 6.19 -9.78 -2.57
CA TYR A 122 7.43 -9.08 -2.23
C TYR A 122 8.45 -9.15 -3.38
N GLN A 123 8.55 -10.32 -4.03
CA GLN A 123 9.41 -10.47 -5.21
C GLN A 123 8.94 -9.61 -6.37
N GLU A 124 7.62 -9.50 -6.59
CA GLU A 124 7.04 -8.58 -7.56
C GLU A 124 7.39 -7.12 -7.26
N LEU A 125 7.29 -6.68 -6.00
CA LEU A 125 7.69 -5.33 -5.60
C LEU A 125 9.16 -5.05 -5.94
N LYS A 126 10.06 -5.97 -5.56
CA LYS A 126 11.50 -5.84 -5.83
C LYS A 126 11.81 -5.81 -7.33
N ASN A 127 11.12 -6.62 -8.11
CA ASN A 127 11.31 -6.67 -9.57
C ASN A 127 10.73 -5.43 -10.27
N LYS A 128 9.62 -4.89 -9.74
CA LYS A 128 8.92 -3.74 -10.32
C LYS A 128 9.60 -2.41 -9.98
N PHE A 129 10.17 -2.28 -8.78
CA PHE A 129 10.83 -1.06 -8.32
C PHE A 129 11.84 -0.45 -9.30
N PRO A 130 12.85 -1.19 -9.83
CA PRO A 130 13.80 -0.60 -10.80
C PRO A 130 13.12 -0.13 -12.09
N ILE A 131 12.05 -0.81 -12.54
CA ILE A 131 11.29 -0.44 -13.74
C ILE A 131 10.52 0.86 -13.51
N VAL A 132 9.89 1.00 -12.33
CA VAL A 132 9.14 2.22 -11.94
C VAL A 132 10.10 3.40 -11.83
N LYS A 133 11.26 3.20 -11.21
CA LYS A 133 12.31 4.23 -11.11
C LYS A 133 12.77 4.69 -12.48
N GLU A 134 13.06 3.75 -13.38
CA GLU A 134 13.43 4.08 -14.76
C GLU A 134 12.32 4.87 -15.46
N ARG A 135 11.06 4.43 -15.41
CA ARG A 135 9.91 5.15 -16.01
C ARG A 135 9.75 6.60 -15.54
N LEU A 136 10.11 6.89 -14.30
CA LEU A 136 10.04 8.25 -13.74
C LEU A 136 11.23 9.13 -14.14
N GLU A 137 12.37 8.51 -14.45
CA GLU A 137 13.58 9.16 -14.96
C GLU A 137 13.61 9.22 -16.50
N ILE A 138 12.77 8.46 -17.20
CA ILE A 138 12.61 8.52 -18.67
C ILE A 138 11.80 9.79 -19.05
N LYS A 139 12.50 10.82 -19.55
CA LYS A 139 11.92 11.78 -20.52
C LYS A 139 12.13 11.22 -21.93
N PRO A 140 11.04 10.95 -22.66
CA PRO A 140 11.03 11.14 -24.09
C PRO A 140 9.64 11.58 -24.52
N ASP A 141 9.48 12.85 -24.80
CA ASP A 141 8.84 13.19 -26.05
C ASP A 141 9.72 14.22 -26.74
N SER A 142 10.01 13.87 -27.99
CA SER A 142 10.78 14.56 -29.01
C SER A 142 10.31 16.00 -29.24
#